data_AF-A0A5N9BQN0-F1
#
_entry.id   AF-A0A5N9BQN0-F1
#
_cell.length_a   1.000
_cell.length_b   1.000
_cell.length_c   1.000
_cell.angle_alpha   90.00
_cell.angle_beta   90.00
_cell.angle_gamma   90.00
#
_symmetry.space_group_name_H-M   'P 1'
#
loop_
_entity.id
_entity.type
_entity.pdbx_description
1 polymer ?
#
loop_
_entity_poly.entity_id
_entity_poly.type
_entity_poly.pdbx_seq_one_letter_code
_entity_poly.pdbx_strand_id
1 'polypeptide(L)'
;MLAGAFMNVEEIYRRFTDGSREGAVRAGWVERYLESPVAFWCTLHAPADARDPMNDQMQHIFDIGNNHQDRVNDRFFSGGVQEVFKTEEEGFRKSLEIMFAGATAIMDMPLVCWPEGLTGRPDVLERVDGVSSVFGDYSYRVIEIKSSRRLRESQILQGALYNRLLGIVQGYQPPEFQMINGDTEIIEVMMSDVDHRLDQVLAEVREIMAGKSVEFCYGVARWPWTSYVDSRAIEANDVSLITGVGSSVRTNLVAAGYATLESIAAANETELVSVKRVGSASARKMMVSAQALQGMKPLRREELEELRHGKTEVFFDFEGAQEFDENDGLELVNYLIGAVSRTPGQEAQYTAFFADTFEQEDENLTHFLEWANSLEDPVFYHWHHYEKTHLTKMVERYGVDPELAAVVLERLEDLSPWATKGYAFPAYGEGLKAIAKSLGFKWQQDDVSGVGSMGLYLRYVESGGTDEVSKEKIIVYNEDDCFATMHIYDWVMAQER
;
A
#
# COMPACT_ATOMS: atom_id res chain seq x y z
N MET A 1 -11.32 24.32 -50.57
CA MET A 1 -11.96 23.00 -50.77
C MET A 1 -10.88 22.01 -51.19
N LEU A 2 -10.22 21.41 -50.21
CA LEU A 2 -9.59 20.09 -50.34
C LEU A 2 -10.40 19.21 -49.39
N ALA A 3 -11.30 18.41 -49.95
CA ALA A 3 -12.00 17.39 -49.19
C ALA A 3 -10.93 16.36 -48.80
N GLY A 4 -10.45 16.42 -47.56
CA GLY A 4 -9.66 15.34 -46.98
C GLY A 4 -10.53 14.08 -46.98
N ALA A 5 -10.03 13.00 -47.57
CA ALA A 5 -10.73 11.72 -47.52
C ALA A 5 -10.90 11.34 -46.04
N PHE A 6 -12.13 11.25 -45.56
CA PHE A 6 -12.42 10.66 -44.26
C PHE A 6 -11.93 9.21 -44.31
N MET A 7 -10.89 8.89 -43.52
CA MET A 7 -10.46 7.51 -43.37
C MET A 7 -11.63 6.70 -42.80
N ASN A 8 -11.90 5.52 -43.34
CA ASN A 8 -12.90 4.64 -42.75
C ASN A 8 -12.30 3.82 -41.60
N VAL A 9 -13.16 3.20 -40.78
CA VAL A 9 -12.75 2.34 -39.63
C VAL A 9 -11.65 1.34 -40.02
N GLU A 10 -11.79 0.67 -41.17
CA GLU A 10 -10.85 -0.37 -41.61
C GLU A 10 -9.46 0.19 -41.93
N GLU A 11 -9.39 1.39 -42.49
CA GLU A 11 -8.13 2.06 -42.82
C GLU A 11 -7.38 2.49 -41.55
N ILE A 12 -8.09 3.04 -40.56
CA ILE A 12 -7.52 3.40 -39.26
C ILE A 12 -7.10 2.15 -38.50
N TYR A 13 -7.95 1.13 -38.48
CA TYR A 13 -7.67 -0.16 -37.84
C TYR A 13 -6.35 -0.75 -38.36
N ARG A 14 -6.24 -0.96 -39.68
CA ARG A 14 -5.02 -1.52 -40.29
C ARG A 14 -3.78 -0.68 -39.99
N ARG A 15 -3.90 0.66 -40.08
CA ARG A 15 -2.78 1.55 -39.79
C ARG A 15 -2.15 1.32 -38.41
N PHE A 16 -2.96 0.94 -37.42
CA PHE A 16 -2.49 0.76 -36.04
C PHE A 16 -2.30 -0.69 -35.62
N THR A 17 -2.85 -1.65 -36.36
CA THR A 17 -2.66 -3.09 -36.12
C THR A 17 -1.64 -3.75 -37.04
N ASP A 18 -1.21 -3.08 -38.12
CA ASP A 18 -0.14 -3.58 -38.99
C ASP A 18 1.22 -3.35 -38.31
N GLY A 19 1.65 -4.31 -37.50
CA GLY A 19 2.91 -4.25 -36.75
C GLY A 19 3.09 -5.41 -35.78
N SER A 20 4.26 -5.49 -35.16
CA SER A 20 4.48 -6.45 -34.07
C SER A 20 3.89 -5.92 -32.78
N ARG A 21 3.15 -6.79 -32.07
CA ARG A 21 2.74 -6.55 -30.69
C ARG A 21 3.92 -6.70 -29.71
N GLU A 22 4.97 -7.42 -30.10
CA GLU A 22 6.12 -7.65 -29.23
C GLU A 22 6.84 -6.34 -28.93
N GLY A 23 7.11 -6.09 -27.64
CA GLY A 23 7.74 -4.85 -27.19
C GLY A 23 6.79 -3.66 -27.04
N ALA A 24 5.48 -3.85 -27.21
CA ALA A 24 4.51 -2.79 -26.94
C ALA A 24 4.38 -2.52 -25.43
N VAL A 25 4.52 -1.25 -25.04
CA VAL A 25 4.29 -0.78 -23.67
C VAL A 25 2.79 -0.69 -23.42
N ARG A 26 2.32 -1.39 -22.39
CA ARG A 26 0.96 -1.24 -21.89
C ARG A 26 0.88 -0.03 -20.97
N ALA A 27 -0.18 0.76 -21.04
CA ALA A 27 -0.26 1.96 -20.21
C ALA A 27 -0.14 1.68 -18.71
N GLY A 28 -0.79 0.64 -18.20
CA GLY A 28 -0.63 0.21 -16.80
C GLY A 28 0.77 -0.25 -16.41
N TRP A 29 1.70 -0.43 -17.35
CA TRP A 29 3.12 -0.68 -17.03
C TRP A 29 3.85 0.57 -16.58
N VAL A 30 3.42 1.76 -17.02
CA VAL A 30 3.96 3.05 -16.53
C VAL A 30 3.70 3.17 -15.02
N GLU A 31 2.46 2.92 -14.60
CA GLU A 31 2.08 2.93 -13.19
C GLU A 31 2.91 1.90 -12.41
N ARG A 32 2.93 0.64 -12.85
CA ARG A 32 3.69 -0.44 -12.18
C ARG A 32 5.18 -0.15 -12.06
N TYR A 33 5.80 0.40 -13.10
CA TYR A 33 7.22 0.77 -13.08
C TYR A 33 7.50 1.87 -12.05
N LEU A 34 6.67 2.92 -12.02
CA LEU A 34 6.84 4.03 -11.07
C LEU A 34 6.59 3.61 -9.62
N GLU A 35 5.67 2.68 -9.39
CA GLU A 35 5.42 2.11 -8.06
C GLU A 35 6.55 1.20 -7.60
N SER A 36 7.08 0.35 -8.49
CA SER A 36 8.22 -0.52 -8.18
C SER A 36 8.91 -1.05 -9.45
N PRO A 37 10.08 -0.50 -9.82
CA PRO A 37 10.84 -0.97 -10.99
C PRO A 37 11.21 -2.46 -10.91
N VAL A 38 11.53 -2.97 -9.70
CA VAL A 38 11.87 -4.38 -9.50
C VAL A 38 10.64 -5.28 -9.66
N ALA A 39 9.46 -4.87 -9.19
CA ALA A 39 8.23 -5.63 -9.38
C ALA A 39 7.78 -5.62 -10.86
N PHE A 40 7.99 -4.50 -11.55
CA PHE A 40 7.79 -4.42 -13.00
C PHE A 40 8.74 -5.37 -13.74
N TRP A 41 10.03 -5.38 -13.40
CA TRP A 41 10.98 -6.35 -13.97
C TRP A 41 10.54 -7.79 -13.69
N CYS A 42 10.10 -8.11 -12.47
CA CYS A 42 9.62 -9.46 -12.13
C CYS A 42 8.38 -9.84 -12.95
N THR A 43 7.49 -8.89 -13.24
CA THR A 43 6.32 -9.11 -14.11
C THR A 43 6.71 -9.62 -15.51
N LEU A 44 7.88 -9.22 -16.00
CA LEU A 44 8.37 -9.59 -17.33
C LEU A 44 9.27 -10.83 -17.29
N HIS A 45 10.08 -11.00 -16.24
CA HIS A 45 11.23 -11.92 -16.26
C HIS A 45 11.24 -12.95 -15.13
N ALA A 46 10.50 -12.77 -14.04
CA ALA A 46 10.48 -13.71 -12.93
C ALA A 46 9.58 -14.94 -13.22
N PRO A 47 9.84 -16.09 -12.58
CA PRO A 47 8.98 -17.26 -12.68
C PRO A 47 7.54 -16.96 -12.26
N ALA A 48 6.56 -17.42 -13.03
CA ALA A 48 5.15 -17.10 -12.79
C ALA A 48 4.61 -17.68 -11.47
N ASP A 49 5.17 -18.79 -11.01
CA ASP A 49 4.86 -19.47 -9.75
C ASP A 49 5.51 -18.82 -8.53
N ALA A 50 6.41 -17.86 -8.71
CA ALA A 50 7.00 -17.07 -7.63
C ALA A 50 6.14 -15.85 -7.22
N ARG A 51 4.96 -15.68 -7.83
CA ARG A 51 4.03 -14.61 -7.49
C ARG A 51 3.38 -14.88 -6.13
N ASP A 52 3.33 -13.84 -5.31
CA ASP A 52 2.54 -13.85 -4.09
C ASP A 52 1.06 -14.15 -4.43
N PRO A 53 0.39 -15.04 -3.67
CA PRO A 53 -1.01 -15.32 -3.89
C PRO A 53 -1.88 -14.10 -3.55
N MET A 54 -3.13 -14.11 -4.02
CA MET A 54 -4.15 -13.19 -3.52
C MET A 54 -4.41 -13.48 -2.04
N ASN A 55 -4.56 -12.44 -1.23
CA ASN A 55 -4.96 -12.52 0.17
C ASN A 55 -6.09 -11.52 0.46
N ASP A 56 -6.68 -11.58 1.65
CA ASP A 56 -7.84 -10.76 2.03
C ASP A 56 -7.55 -9.25 1.91
N GLN A 57 -6.34 -8.83 2.27
CA GLN A 57 -5.89 -7.44 2.14
C GLN A 57 -5.87 -6.98 0.67
N MET A 58 -5.27 -7.76 -0.23
CA MET A 58 -5.21 -7.40 -1.65
C MET A 58 -6.59 -7.44 -2.28
N GLN A 59 -7.41 -8.44 -1.94
CA GLN A 59 -8.79 -8.53 -2.41
C GLN A 59 -9.59 -7.28 -2.02
N HIS A 60 -9.47 -6.85 -0.76
CA HIS A 60 -10.14 -5.65 -0.26
C HIS A 60 -9.74 -4.38 -1.04
N ILE A 61 -8.44 -4.19 -1.34
CA ILE A 61 -7.95 -3.06 -2.15
C ILE A 61 -8.55 -3.09 -3.56
N PHE A 62 -8.66 -4.27 -4.19
CA PHE A 62 -9.29 -4.40 -5.50
C PHE A 62 -10.79 -4.10 -5.43
N ASP A 63 -11.48 -4.57 -4.40
CA ASP A 63 -12.92 -4.35 -4.23
C ASP A 63 -13.22 -2.85 -4.03
N ILE A 64 -12.41 -2.11 -3.27
CA ILE A 64 -12.52 -0.64 -3.15
C ILE A 64 -12.42 0.02 -4.52
N GLY A 65 -11.40 -0.36 -5.31
CA GLY A 65 -11.17 0.17 -6.65
C GLY A 65 -12.36 -0.07 -7.58
N ASN A 66 -12.84 -1.31 -7.65
CA ASN A 66 -13.96 -1.71 -8.50
C ASN A 66 -15.26 -1.01 -8.07
N ASN A 67 -15.57 -1.02 -6.77
CA ASN A 67 -16.78 -0.37 -6.24
C ASN A 67 -16.76 1.14 -6.49
N HIS A 68 -15.60 1.79 -6.38
CA HIS A 68 -15.46 3.21 -6.70
C HIS A 68 -15.71 3.46 -8.20
N GLN A 69 -15.11 2.65 -9.07
CA GLN A 69 -15.31 2.76 -10.52
C GLN A 69 -16.77 2.56 -10.91
N ASP A 70 -17.44 1.56 -10.36
CA ASP A 70 -18.87 1.29 -10.61
C ASP A 70 -19.74 2.49 -10.19
N ARG A 71 -19.51 3.06 -9.00
CA ARG A 71 -20.22 4.27 -8.53
C ARG A 71 -20.02 5.47 -9.45
N VAL A 72 -18.79 5.68 -9.93
CA VAL A 72 -18.47 6.79 -10.85
C VAL A 72 -19.15 6.56 -12.20
N ASN A 73 -19.09 5.34 -12.74
CA ASN A 73 -19.74 4.98 -13.99
C ASN A 73 -21.26 5.19 -13.93
N ASP A 74 -21.92 4.71 -12.88
CA ASP A 74 -23.37 4.88 -12.67
C ASP A 74 -23.77 6.35 -12.56
N ARG A 75 -22.95 7.17 -11.89
CA ARG A 75 -23.24 8.58 -11.64
C ARG A 75 -22.99 9.48 -12.85
N PHE A 76 -21.88 9.29 -13.55
CA PHE A 76 -21.42 10.23 -14.58
C PHE A 76 -21.55 9.69 -16.00
N PHE A 77 -21.47 8.37 -16.17
CA PHE A 77 -21.38 7.74 -17.49
C PHE A 77 -22.51 6.74 -17.73
N SER A 78 -23.68 7.01 -17.12
CA SER A 78 -24.89 6.21 -17.33
C SER A 78 -25.24 6.15 -18.83
N GLY A 79 -25.24 4.94 -19.41
CA GLY A 79 -25.45 4.75 -20.85
C GLY A 79 -24.17 4.76 -21.69
N GLY A 80 -22.98 4.75 -21.07
CA GLY A 80 -21.72 4.49 -21.72
C GLY A 80 -21.71 3.14 -22.43
N VAL A 81 -21.01 3.05 -23.57
CA VAL A 81 -20.95 1.84 -24.38
C VAL A 81 -19.71 1.03 -24.01
N GLN A 82 -19.91 -0.24 -23.68
CA GLN A 82 -18.85 -1.24 -23.52
C GLN A 82 -19.26 -2.49 -24.29
N GLU A 83 -18.33 -3.09 -25.02
CA GLU A 83 -18.58 -4.32 -25.78
C GLU A 83 -17.64 -5.45 -25.36
N VAL A 84 -18.13 -6.69 -25.43
CA VAL A 84 -17.31 -7.88 -25.19
C VAL A 84 -16.45 -8.17 -26.42
N PHE A 85 -15.18 -8.49 -26.19
CA PHE A 85 -14.21 -8.87 -27.22
C PHE A 85 -13.25 -9.95 -26.70
N LYS A 86 -12.56 -10.66 -27.61
CA LYS A 86 -11.62 -11.75 -27.27
C LYS A 86 -10.16 -11.36 -27.38
N THR A 87 -9.83 -10.40 -28.25
CA THR A 87 -8.46 -9.89 -28.41
C THR A 87 -8.45 -8.37 -28.37
N GLU A 88 -7.30 -7.77 -28.05
CA GLU A 88 -7.15 -6.31 -28.03
C GLU A 88 -7.45 -5.70 -29.40
N GLU A 89 -7.12 -6.39 -30.48
CA GLU A 89 -7.38 -5.95 -31.84
C GLU A 89 -8.88 -6.00 -32.17
N GLU A 90 -9.60 -7.04 -31.77
CA GLU A 90 -11.06 -7.10 -31.90
C GLU A 90 -11.72 -5.96 -31.10
N GLY A 91 -11.29 -5.78 -29.84
CA GLY A 91 -11.75 -4.69 -29.00
C GLY A 91 -11.46 -3.34 -29.63
N PHE A 92 -10.26 -3.12 -30.17
CA PHE A 92 -9.88 -1.85 -30.78
C PHE A 92 -10.70 -1.52 -32.02
N ARG A 93 -10.99 -2.54 -32.85
CA ARG A 93 -11.91 -2.37 -33.98
C ARG A 93 -13.28 -1.88 -33.51
N LYS A 94 -13.83 -2.51 -32.46
CA LYS A 94 -15.09 -2.09 -31.85
C LYS A 94 -15.00 -0.68 -31.26
N SER A 95 -13.91 -0.34 -30.57
CA SER A 95 -13.65 1.03 -30.08
C SER A 95 -13.76 2.05 -31.22
N LEU A 96 -13.14 1.78 -32.37
CA LEU A 96 -13.24 2.64 -33.55
C LEU A 96 -14.68 2.72 -34.07
N GLU A 97 -15.39 1.60 -34.21
CA GLU A 97 -16.79 1.58 -34.66
C GLU A 97 -17.69 2.43 -33.75
N ILE A 98 -17.51 2.33 -32.44
CA ILE A 98 -18.24 3.11 -31.44
C ILE A 98 -17.86 4.60 -31.51
N MET A 99 -16.57 4.92 -31.67
CA MET A 99 -16.09 6.29 -31.85
C MET A 99 -16.66 6.92 -33.13
N PHE A 100 -16.72 6.19 -34.25
CA PHE A 100 -17.34 6.66 -35.50
C PHE A 100 -18.85 6.82 -35.40
N ALA A 101 -19.52 6.00 -34.60
CA ALA A 101 -20.94 6.17 -34.29
C ALA A 101 -21.20 7.40 -33.41
N GLY A 102 -20.15 8.00 -32.83
CA GLY A 102 -20.24 9.21 -32.01
C GLY A 102 -20.90 8.96 -30.67
N ALA A 103 -20.70 7.77 -30.07
CA ALA A 103 -21.18 7.47 -28.73
C ALA A 103 -20.69 8.52 -27.72
N THR A 104 -21.53 8.88 -26.75
CA THR A 104 -21.24 9.93 -25.77
C THR A 104 -20.12 9.54 -24.82
N ALA A 105 -20.10 8.28 -24.39
CA ALA A 105 -19.05 7.70 -23.56
C ALA A 105 -18.77 6.25 -23.97
N ILE A 106 -17.51 5.84 -23.90
CA ILE A 106 -17.02 4.48 -24.20
C ILE A 106 -16.23 4.01 -22.99
N MET A 107 -16.57 2.85 -22.43
CA MET A 107 -16.01 2.39 -21.15
C MET A 107 -15.16 1.13 -21.34
N ASP A 108 -13.97 1.09 -20.74
CA ASP A 108 -13.05 -0.07 -20.70
C ASP A 108 -12.85 -0.76 -22.08
N MET A 109 -12.69 0.06 -23.12
CA MET A 109 -12.44 -0.41 -24.48
C MET A 109 -11.00 -0.10 -24.90
N PRO A 110 -10.30 -1.01 -25.59
CA PRO A 110 -8.87 -0.86 -25.84
C PRO A 110 -8.56 0.14 -26.95
N LEU A 111 -7.41 0.77 -26.81
CA LEU A 111 -6.68 1.50 -27.83
C LEU A 111 -5.38 0.75 -28.14
N VAL A 112 -5.07 0.66 -29.43
CA VAL A 112 -3.91 -0.07 -29.95
C VAL A 112 -3.12 0.83 -30.89
N CYS A 113 -1.79 0.79 -30.76
CA CYS A 113 -0.87 1.42 -31.70
C CYS A 113 0.44 0.62 -31.76
N TRP A 114 0.46 -0.46 -32.55
CA TRP A 114 1.65 -1.30 -32.72
C TRP A 114 2.84 -0.58 -33.36
N PRO A 115 2.67 0.33 -34.34
CA PRO A 115 3.80 1.07 -34.91
C PRO A 115 4.58 1.91 -33.88
N GLU A 116 3.90 2.46 -32.88
CA GLU A 116 4.53 3.20 -31.78
C GLU A 116 4.89 2.30 -30.57
N GLY A 117 4.51 1.02 -30.64
CA GLY A 117 4.66 0.06 -29.56
C GLY A 117 3.89 0.47 -28.30
N LEU A 118 2.63 0.88 -28.45
CA LEU A 118 1.78 1.35 -27.35
C LEU A 118 0.40 0.66 -27.37
N THR A 119 -0.16 0.41 -26.18
CA THR A 119 -1.55 -0.03 -26.01
C THR A 119 -2.09 0.33 -24.64
N GLY A 120 -3.40 0.45 -24.53
CA GLY A 120 -4.04 0.85 -23.29
C GLY A 120 -5.55 0.62 -23.28
N ARG A 121 -6.13 0.59 -22.09
CA ARG A 121 -7.58 0.57 -21.85
C ARG A 121 -7.91 1.72 -20.90
N PRO A 122 -8.22 2.91 -21.42
CA PRO A 122 -8.72 3.99 -20.58
C PRO A 122 -10.06 3.57 -19.96
N ASP A 123 -10.32 4.00 -18.72
CA ASP A 123 -11.59 3.70 -18.07
C ASP A 123 -12.77 4.27 -18.86
N VAL A 124 -12.66 5.54 -19.29
CA VAL A 124 -13.67 6.21 -20.11
C VAL A 124 -13.04 7.05 -21.22
N LEU A 125 -13.62 6.97 -22.41
CA LEU A 125 -13.48 7.95 -23.49
C LEU A 125 -14.77 8.73 -23.62
N GLU A 126 -14.73 10.04 -23.41
CA GLU A 126 -15.90 10.92 -23.51
C GLU A 126 -15.82 11.78 -24.76
N ARG A 127 -16.95 11.88 -25.49
CA ARG A 127 -17.05 12.69 -26.71
C ARG A 127 -17.03 14.19 -26.41
N VAL A 128 -16.26 14.93 -27.18
CA VAL A 128 -16.16 16.39 -27.15
C VAL A 128 -16.56 16.95 -28.52
N ASP A 129 -17.70 17.64 -28.57
CA ASP A 129 -18.21 18.27 -29.79
C ASP A 129 -17.42 19.54 -30.16
N GLY A 130 -17.38 19.88 -31.45
CA GLY A 130 -16.76 21.10 -31.96
C GLY A 130 -15.24 21.05 -32.09
N VAL A 131 -14.62 19.91 -31.77
CA VAL A 131 -13.19 19.64 -31.95
C VAL A 131 -13.03 18.54 -32.97
N SER A 132 -12.62 18.87 -34.20
CA SER A 132 -12.54 17.86 -35.27
C SER A 132 -11.46 16.82 -35.02
N SER A 133 -11.77 15.57 -35.36
CA SER A 133 -10.85 14.43 -35.36
C SER A 133 -11.03 13.59 -36.63
N VAL A 134 -10.37 12.44 -36.73
CA VAL A 134 -10.62 11.47 -37.81
C VAL A 134 -12.07 10.91 -37.81
N PHE A 135 -12.83 11.10 -36.73
CA PHE A 135 -14.21 10.62 -36.59
C PHE A 135 -15.28 11.62 -37.05
N GLY A 136 -14.92 12.90 -37.28
CA GLY A 136 -15.84 13.94 -37.71
C GLY A 136 -15.61 15.28 -37.01
N ASP A 137 -16.67 16.08 -36.82
CA ASP A 137 -16.65 17.38 -36.15
C ASP A 137 -16.64 17.28 -34.61
N TYR A 138 -16.16 16.16 -34.09
CA TYR A 138 -16.01 15.84 -32.67
C TYR A 138 -14.75 14.99 -32.46
N SER A 139 -14.30 14.95 -31.21
CA SER A 139 -13.15 14.17 -30.75
C SER A 139 -13.52 13.45 -29.45
N TYR A 140 -12.59 12.70 -28.89
CA TYR A 140 -12.71 12.10 -27.57
C TYR A 140 -11.63 12.64 -26.63
N ARG A 141 -11.96 12.69 -25.34
CA ARG A 141 -11.01 12.91 -24.24
C ARG A 141 -10.98 11.70 -23.31
N VAL A 142 -9.84 11.51 -22.65
CA VAL A 142 -9.67 10.46 -21.64
C VAL A 142 -10.19 10.93 -20.29
N ILE A 143 -10.91 10.05 -19.60
CA ILE A 143 -11.23 10.16 -18.18
C ILE A 143 -10.78 8.86 -17.49
N GLU A 144 -9.79 8.96 -16.61
CA GLU A 144 -9.26 7.84 -15.82
C GLU A 144 -9.83 7.89 -14.40
N ILE A 145 -10.26 6.76 -13.84
CA ILE A 145 -10.91 6.68 -12.54
C ILE A 145 -9.97 6.00 -11.54
N LYS A 146 -9.74 6.64 -10.38
CA LYS A 146 -8.87 6.10 -9.32
C LYS A 146 -9.53 6.27 -7.96
N SER A 147 -9.63 5.18 -7.19
CA SER A 147 -10.15 5.22 -5.81
C SER A 147 -9.27 6.03 -4.85
N SER A 148 -8.00 6.25 -5.17
CA SER A 148 -7.14 7.14 -4.38
C SER A 148 -7.57 8.60 -4.52
N ARG A 149 -7.78 9.28 -3.40
CA ARG A 149 -8.17 10.70 -3.36
C ARG A 149 -7.06 11.64 -3.82
N ARG A 150 -5.84 11.40 -3.36
CA ARG A 150 -4.65 12.07 -3.89
C ARG A 150 -4.06 11.22 -5.01
N LEU A 151 -4.08 11.77 -6.22
CA LEU A 151 -3.49 11.14 -7.38
C LEU A 151 -1.96 11.10 -7.27
N ARG A 152 -1.39 9.92 -7.46
CA ARG A 152 0.06 9.70 -7.52
C ARG A 152 0.58 9.99 -8.93
N GLU A 153 1.86 10.36 -9.03
CA GLU A 153 2.53 10.56 -10.32
C GLU A 153 2.37 9.34 -11.24
N SER A 154 2.44 8.13 -10.69
CA SER A 154 2.24 6.85 -11.38
C SER A 154 0.91 6.77 -12.12
N GLN A 155 -0.17 7.20 -11.46
CA GLN A 155 -1.53 7.20 -12.01
C GLN A 155 -1.72 8.32 -13.03
N ILE A 156 -1.19 9.52 -12.75
CA ILE A 156 -1.26 10.66 -13.67
C ILE A 156 -0.55 10.33 -14.99
N LEU A 157 0.63 9.71 -14.94
CA LEU A 157 1.40 9.37 -16.14
C LEU A 157 0.79 8.20 -16.92
N GLN A 158 0.04 7.30 -16.27
CA GLN A 158 -0.80 6.33 -16.97
C GLN A 158 -1.91 7.03 -17.77
N GLY A 159 -2.65 7.96 -17.16
CA GLY A 159 -3.67 8.77 -17.84
C GLY A 159 -3.09 9.59 -19.01
N ALA A 160 -1.90 10.17 -18.82
CA ALA A 160 -1.19 10.90 -19.86
C ALA A 160 -0.85 10.01 -21.06
N LEU A 161 -0.46 8.75 -20.81
CA LEU A 161 -0.19 7.79 -21.88
C LEU A 161 -1.46 7.39 -22.63
N TYR A 162 -2.59 7.23 -21.95
CA TYR A 162 -3.88 7.07 -22.62
C TYR A 162 -4.23 8.27 -23.49
N ASN A 163 -4.04 9.50 -22.99
CA ASN A 163 -4.31 10.71 -23.75
C ASN A 163 -3.44 10.82 -25.01
N ARG A 164 -2.14 10.47 -24.90
CA ARG A 164 -1.23 10.40 -26.05
C ARG A 164 -1.64 9.32 -27.05
N LEU A 165 -1.98 8.13 -26.57
CA LEU A 165 -2.42 7.01 -27.41
C LEU A 165 -3.70 7.35 -28.16
N LEU A 166 -4.69 7.92 -27.47
CA LEU A 166 -5.90 8.44 -28.09
C LEU A 166 -5.58 9.50 -29.14
N GLY A 167 -4.67 10.43 -28.82
CA GLY A 167 -4.24 11.47 -29.74
C GLY A 167 -3.67 10.95 -31.05
N ILE A 168 -2.86 9.89 -30.97
CA ILE A 168 -2.33 9.19 -32.15
C ILE A 168 -3.47 8.56 -32.97
N VAL A 169 -4.39 7.86 -32.32
CA VAL A 169 -5.51 7.15 -32.97
C VAL A 169 -6.47 8.12 -33.67
N GLN A 170 -6.90 9.17 -32.96
CA GLN A 170 -7.91 10.09 -33.46
C GLN A 170 -7.35 11.25 -34.31
N GLY A 171 -6.02 11.35 -34.43
CA GLY A 171 -5.33 12.40 -35.19
C GLY A 171 -5.31 13.78 -34.50
N TYR A 172 -5.76 13.86 -33.26
CA TYR A 172 -5.77 15.07 -32.43
C TYR A 172 -5.52 14.67 -30.97
N GLN A 173 -4.42 15.14 -30.39
CA GLN A 173 -4.14 14.95 -28.97
C GLN A 173 -4.82 16.06 -28.17
N PRO A 174 -5.76 15.72 -27.27
CA PRO A 174 -6.33 16.69 -26.35
C PRO A 174 -5.23 17.37 -25.51
N PRO A 175 -5.29 18.70 -25.31
CA PRO A 175 -4.29 19.42 -24.51
C PRO A 175 -4.36 19.06 -23.02
N GLU A 176 -5.47 18.46 -22.59
CA GLU A 176 -5.74 18.01 -21.23
C GLU A 176 -6.46 16.65 -21.25
N PHE A 177 -6.37 15.92 -20.15
CA PHE A 177 -7.22 14.78 -19.84
C PHE A 177 -7.77 14.93 -18.42
N GLN A 178 -8.81 14.17 -18.10
CA GLN A 178 -9.43 14.23 -16.79
C GLN A 178 -9.15 12.97 -15.99
N MET A 179 -9.13 13.12 -14.68
CA MET A 179 -9.08 12.02 -13.72
C MET A 179 -10.16 12.20 -12.68
N ILE A 180 -10.82 11.13 -12.27
CA ILE A 180 -11.78 11.14 -11.17
C ILE A 180 -11.13 10.45 -9.98
N ASN A 181 -10.96 11.15 -8.88
CA ASN A 181 -10.33 10.63 -7.67
C ASN A 181 -11.37 9.96 -6.74
N GLY A 182 -10.90 9.43 -5.61
CA GLY A 182 -11.74 8.80 -4.58
C GLY A 182 -12.89 9.68 -4.05
N ASP A 183 -12.74 11.00 -4.11
CA ASP A 183 -13.75 12.00 -3.73
C ASP A 183 -14.83 12.24 -4.78
N THR A 184 -14.73 11.58 -5.94
CA THR A 184 -15.50 11.89 -7.14
C THR A 184 -15.25 13.29 -7.69
N GLU A 185 -14.12 13.90 -7.35
CA GLU A 185 -13.68 15.18 -7.92
C GLU A 185 -13.05 14.95 -9.28
N ILE A 186 -13.39 15.82 -10.23
CA ILE A 186 -12.79 15.83 -11.56
C ILE A 186 -11.52 16.69 -11.49
N ILE A 187 -10.38 16.05 -11.74
CA ILE A 187 -9.06 16.68 -11.79
C ILE A 187 -8.63 16.77 -13.25
N GLU A 188 -8.44 18.00 -13.73
CA GLU A 188 -7.91 18.28 -15.07
C GLU A 188 -6.38 18.28 -15.03
N VAL A 189 -5.76 17.53 -15.95
CA VAL A 189 -4.30 17.46 -16.08
C VAL A 189 -3.89 17.93 -17.46
N MET A 190 -3.09 18.98 -17.50
CA MET A 190 -2.52 19.50 -18.75
C MET A 190 -1.43 18.56 -19.26
N MET A 191 -1.54 18.16 -20.53
CA MET A 191 -0.55 17.30 -21.16
C MET A 191 0.85 17.96 -21.15
N SER A 192 0.91 19.30 -21.32
CA SER A 192 2.16 20.06 -21.31
C SER A 192 2.97 19.93 -20.01
N ASP A 193 2.30 19.64 -18.89
CA ASP A 193 2.94 19.57 -17.58
C ASP A 193 3.59 18.20 -17.33
N VAL A 194 3.16 17.18 -18.07
CA VAL A 194 3.55 15.77 -17.86
C VAL A 194 4.25 15.14 -19.06
N ASP A 195 4.19 15.72 -20.25
CA ASP A 195 4.69 15.15 -21.51
C ASP A 195 6.16 14.74 -21.46
N HIS A 196 7.03 15.65 -21.00
CA HIS A 196 8.46 15.38 -20.86
C HIS A 196 8.74 14.27 -19.84
N ARG A 197 7.98 14.24 -18.74
CA ARG A 197 8.15 13.22 -17.71
C ARG A 197 7.67 11.85 -18.21
N LEU A 198 6.57 11.81 -18.96
CA LEU A 198 6.08 10.61 -19.62
C LEU A 198 7.13 10.03 -20.58
N ASP A 199 7.81 10.88 -21.36
CA ASP A 199 8.88 10.43 -22.27
C ASP A 199 10.04 9.76 -21.53
N GLN A 200 10.48 10.35 -20.41
CA GLN A 200 11.52 9.78 -19.58
C GLN A 200 11.11 8.39 -19.05
N VAL A 201 9.89 8.30 -18.51
CA VAL A 201 9.39 7.04 -17.94
C VAL A 201 9.21 5.98 -19.03
N LEU A 202 8.71 6.33 -20.21
CA LEU A 202 8.60 5.42 -21.34
C LEU A 202 9.96 4.88 -21.79
N ALA A 203 11.00 5.73 -21.79
CA ALA A 203 12.36 5.30 -22.09
C ALA A 203 12.86 4.30 -21.03
N GLU A 204 12.69 4.61 -19.74
CA GLU A 204 13.11 3.73 -18.64
C GLU A 204 12.36 2.38 -18.62
N VAL A 205 11.04 2.39 -18.89
CA VAL A 205 10.23 1.18 -19.06
C VAL A 205 10.77 0.32 -20.20
N ARG A 206 11.08 0.93 -21.34
CA ARG A 206 11.65 0.22 -22.50
C ARG A 206 13.03 -0.36 -22.20
N GLU A 207 13.85 0.28 -21.39
CA GLU A 207 15.14 -0.28 -20.96
C GLU A 207 14.95 -1.57 -20.13
N ILE A 208 14.00 -1.59 -19.19
CA ILE A 208 13.70 -2.80 -18.40
C ILE A 208 13.13 -3.90 -19.28
N MET A 209 12.25 -3.56 -20.23
CA MET A 209 11.74 -4.51 -21.22
C MET A 209 12.86 -5.09 -22.08
N ALA A 210 13.88 -4.29 -22.41
CA ALA A 210 15.07 -4.72 -23.14
C ALA A 210 16.08 -5.51 -22.28
N GLY A 211 15.77 -5.78 -21.01
CA GLY A 211 16.58 -6.62 -20.13
C GLY A 211 17.58 -5.86 -19.25
N LYS A 212 17.42 -4.55 -19.05
CA LYS A 212 18.17 -3.81 -18.02
C LYS A 212 17.98 -4.50 -16.66
N SER A 213 19.09 -4.83 -16.01
CA SER A 213 19.08 -5.46 -14.70
C SER A 213 18.53 -4.51 -13.64
N VAL A 214 17.79 -5.06 -12.68
CA VAL A 214 17.33 -4.36 -11.48
C VAL A 214 18.01 -4.94 -10.25
N GLU A 215 18.12 -4.13 -9.20
CA GLU A 215 18.65 -4.57 -7.92
C GLU A 215 17.53 -5.18 -7.06
N PHE A 216 17.81 -6.35 -6.48
CA PHE A 216 16.91 -7.03 -5.56
C PHE A 216 17.25 -6.58 -4.14
N CYS A 217 16.57 -5.54 -3.67
CA CYS A 217 16.71 -5.02 -2.32
C CYS A 217 15.53 -5.48 -1.47
N TYR A 218 15.77 -5.73 -0.18
CA TYR A 218 14.71 -6.13 0.75
C TYR A 218 13.70 -4.99 0.95
N GLY A 219 12.40 -5.32 0.92
CA GLY A 219 11.29 -4.41 1.23
C GLY A 219 10.97 -3.36 0.16
N VAL A 220 11.57 -3.44 -1.04
CA VAL A 220 11.35 -2.44 -2.11
C VAL A 220 10.34 -2.88 -3.18
N ALA A 221 10.02 -4.17 -3.22
CA ALA A 221 9.01 -4.68 -4.13
C ALA A 221 7.59 -4.40 -3.63
N ARG A 222 6.65 -4.47 -4.57
CA ARG A 222 5.21 -4.42 -4.30
C ARG A 222 4.60 -5.76 -4.69
N TRP A 223 3.43 -6.05 -4.14
CA TRP A 223 2.64 -7.22 -4.54
C TRP A 223 2.44 -7.23 -6.06
N PRO A 224 2.53 -8.39 -6.75
CA PRO A 224 2.66 -9.74 -6.20
C PRO A 224 4.10 -10.27 -6.16
N TRP A 225 5.11 -9.42 -5.97
CA TRP A 225 6.52 -9.83 -6.06
C TRP A 225 7.33 -9.55 -4.80
N THR A 226 6.64 -9.27 -3.68
CA THR A 226 7.29 -8.94 -2.42
C THR A 226 8.14 -10.11 -1.93
N SER A 227 7.54 -11.31 -1.78
CA SER A 227 8.28 -12.45 -1.23
C SER A 227 9.43 -12.89 -2.12
N TYR A 228 9.23 -12.87 -3.45
CA TYR A 228 10.28 -13.24 -4.39
C TYR A 228 11.47 -12.28 -4.34
N VAL A 229 11.23 -10.98 -4.28
CA VAL A 229 12.33 -10.01 -4.24
C VAL A 229 13.05 -10.05 -2.90
N ASP A 230 12.30 -10.15 -1.80
CA ASP A 230 12.86 -10.27 -0.46
C ASP A 230 13.70 -11.54 -0.32
N SER A 231 13.24 -12.69 -0.86
CA SER A 231 14.01 -13.93 -0.83
C SER A 231 15.33 -13.82 -1.60
N ARG A 232 15.35 -13.12 -2.74
CA ARG A 232 16.59 -12.85 -3.49
C ARG A 232 17.55 -11.94 -2.74
N ALA A 233 17.05 -10.93 -2.04
CA ALA A 233 17.87 -10.07 -1.19
C ALA A 233 18.48 -10.86 -0.02
N ILE A 234 17.70 -11.75 0.59
CA ILE A 234 18.17 -12.67 1.66
C ILE A 234 19.23 -13.63 1.12
N GLU A 235 18.98 -14.29 -0.02
CA GLU A 235 19.94 -15.21 -0.67
C GLU A 235 21.26 -14.53 -1.03
N ALA A 236 21.21 -13.26 -1.46
CA ALA A 236 22.38 -12.44 -1.77
C ALA A 236 23.08 -11.89 -0.52
N ASN A 237 22.50 -12.11 0.67
CA ASN A 237 22.88 -11.48 1.93
C ASN A 237 23.06 -9.96 1.79
N ASP A 238 22.15 -9.31 1.07
CA ASP A 238 22.28 -7.91 0.68
C ASP A 238 22.23 -6.96 1.90
N VAL A 239 22.98 -5.86 1.84
CA VAL A 239 23.01 -4.88 2.93
C VAL A 239 21.66 -4.20 3.21
N SER A 240 20.70 -4.24 2.28
CA SER A 240 19.32 -3.76 2.49
C SER A 240 18.54 -4.54 3.55
N LEU A 241 18.99 -5.74 3.96
CA LEU A 241 18.37 -6.51 5.04
C LEU A 241 18.44 -5.81 6.39
N ILE A 242 19.33 -4.82 6.53
CA ILE A 242 19.52 -4.06 7.77
C ILE A 242 18.46 -2.95 7.86
N THR A 243 17.64 -3.00 8.91
CA THR A 243 16.62 -1.99 9.15
C THR A 243 17.20 -0.57 9.14
N GLY A 244 16.58 0.31 8.36
CA GLY A 244 17.01 1.70 8.17
C GLY A 244 17.99 1.91 7.01
N VAL A 245 18.45 0.85 6.33
CA VAL A 245 19.24 0.97 5.10
C VAL A 245 18.30 1.12 3.89
N GLY A 246 17.91 2.36 3.60
CA GLY A 246 17.17 2.69 2.38
C GLY A 246 18.06 2.71 1.13
N SER A 247 17.45 2.79 -0.07
CA SER A 247 18.14 2.64 -1.37
C SER A 247 19.36 3.54 -1.52
N SER A 248 19.27 4.81 -1.13
CA SER A 248 20.41 5.73 -1.23
C SER A 248 21.57 5.40 -0.29
N VAL A 249 21.28 4.89 0.91
CA VAL A 249 22.31 4.49 1.87
C VAL A 249 22.97 3.20 1.36
N ARG A 250 22.17 2.24 0.89
CA ARG A 250 22.66 1.04 0.22
C ARG A 250 23.62 1.36 -0.91
N THR A 251 23.26 2.24 -1.85
CA THR A 251 24.15 2.63 -2.97
C THR A 251 25.51 3.13 -2.47
N ASN A 252 25.53 3.96 -1.42
CA ASN A 252 26.78 4.47 -0.86
C ASN A 252 27.59 3.38 -0.13
N LEU A 253 26.92 2.49 0.60
CA LEU A 253 27.56 1.35 1.29
C LEU A 253 28.19 0.39 0.26
N VAL A 254 27.46 0.01 -0.79
CA VAL A 254 27.96 -0.82 -1.89
C VAL A 254 29.17 -0.17 -2.57
N ALA A 255 29.09 1.13 -2.87
CA ALA A 255 30.21 1.88 -3.47
C ALA A 255 31.45 1.96 -2.56
N ALA A 256 31.26 1.87 -1.24
CA ALA A 256 32.33 1.80 -0.24
C ALA A 256 32.83 0.37 0.04
N GLY A 257 32.29 -0.65 -0.65
CA GLY A 257 32.69 -2.05 -0.48
C GLY A 257 31.85 -2.85 0.53
N TYR A 258 30.82 -2.25 1.11
CA TYR A 258 29.93 -2.88 2.07
C TYR A 258 28.60 -3.31 1.44
N ALA A 259 28.68 -4.28 0.53
CA ALA A 259 27.50 -4.75 -0.21
C ALA A 259 26.64 -5.77 0.54
N THR A 260 27.19 -6.44 1.56
CA THR A 260 26.51 -7.54 2.26
C THR A 260 26.34 -7.29 3.75
N LEU A 261 25.40 -8.00 4.36
CA LEU A 261 25.20 -7.95 5.80
C LEU A 261 26.43 -8.47 6.58
N GLU A 262 27.21 -9.45 6.08
CA GLU A 262 28.47 -9.81 6.75
C GLU A 262 29.50 -8.70 6.69
N SER A 263 29.57 -7.97 5.56
CA SER A 263 30.53 -6.88 5.41
C SER A 263 30.28 -5.77 6.43
N ILE A 264 29.01 -5.47 6.74
CA ILE A 264 28.64 -4.52 7.80
C ILE A 264 28.90 -5.09 9.19
N ALA A 265 28.56 -6.36 9.44
CA ALA A 265 28.75 -6.99 10.75
C ALA A 265 30.24 -7.02 11.19
N ALA A 266 31.15 -7.13 10.22
CA ALA A 266 32.61 -7.14 10.42
C ALA A 266 33.29 -5.76 10.24
N ALA A 267 32.54 -4.71 9.88
CA ALA A 267 33.09 -3.40 9.59
C ALA A 267 33.67 -2.70 10.82
N ASN A 268 34.53 -1.70 10.59
CA ASN A 268 34.91 -0.74 11.62
C ASN A 268 33.91 0.43 11.65
N GLU A 269 33.44 0.81 12.83
CA GLU A 269 32.50 1.93 13.01
C GLU A 269 33.03 3.24 12.37
N THR A 270 34.33 3.53 12.48
CA THR A 270 34.93 4.74 11.90
C THR A 270 34.95 4.72 10.37
N GLU A 271 35.08 3.55 9.75
CA GLU A 271 35.01 3.39 8.28
C GLU A 271 33.57 3.62 7.80
N LEU A 272 32.58 3.05 8.48
CA LEU A 272 31.17 3.26 8.15
C LEU A 272 30.74 4.72 8.27
N VAL A 273 31.22 5.44 9.29
CA VAL A 273 30.94 6.88 9.46
C VAL A 273 31.49 7.72 8.30
N SER A 274 32.53 7.23 7.60
CA SER A 274 33.05 7.92 6.42
C SER A 274 32.16 7.75 5.18
N VAL A 275 31.22 6.78 5.21
CA VAL A 275 30.28 6.56 4.11
C VAL A 275 29.24 7.68 4.08
N LYS A 276 29.00 8.21 2.89
CA LYS A 276 28.03 9.29 2.67
C LYS A 276 26.64 8.89 3.19
N ARG A 277 26.01 9.78 3.97
CA ARG A 277 24.71 9.60 4.64
C ARG A 277 24.70 8.59 5.80
N VAL A 278 25.86 8.14 6.28
CA VAL A 278 25.97 7.30 7.48
C VAL A 278 26.57 8.13 8.61
N GLY A 279 25.76 8.47 9.62
CA GLY A 279 26.24 9.13 10.83
C GLY A 279 26.75 8.12 11.88
N SER A 280 27.39 8.61 12.94
CA SER A 280 27.94 7.78 14.04
C SER A 280 26.89 6.85 14.66
N ALA A 281 25.74 7.39 15.09
CA ALA A 281 24.66 6.58 15.65
C ALA A 281 24.12 5.53 14.64
N SER A 282 24.01 5.91 13.36
CA SER A 282 23.56 5.01 12.30
C SER A 282 24.55 3.88 12.03
N ALA A 283 25.86 4.17 12.00
CA ALA A 283 26.90 3.17 11.80
C ALA A 283 26.83 2.10 12.89
N ARG A 284 26.78 2.52 14.16
CA ARG A 284 26.63 1.62 15.30
C ARG A 284 25.36 0.79 15.22
N LYS A 285 24.20 1.43 14.97
CA LYS A 285 22.92 0.73 14.81
C LYS A 285 22.99 -0.32 13.71
N MET A 286 23.55 0.02 12.54
CA MET A 286 23.69 -0.90 11.41
C MET A 286 24.58 -2.11 11.76
N MET A 287 25.73 -1.88 12.39
CA MET A 287 26.65 -2.95 12.80
C MET A 287 25.98 -3.94 13.77
N VAL A 288 25.36 -3.44 14.84
CA VAL A 288 24.72 -4.31 15.83
C VAL A 288 23.53 -5.06 15.24
N SER A 289 22.79 -4.44 14.31
CA SER A 289 21.70 -5.10 13.57
C SER A 289 22.20 -6.20 12.65
N ALA A 290 23.27 -5.93 11.90
CA ALA A 290 23.91 -6.92 11.05
C ALA A 290 24.42 -8.12 11.87
N GLN A 291 25.03 -7.86 13.03
CA GLN A 291 25.50 -8.88 13.96
C GLN A 291 24.36 -9.70 14.57
N ALA A 292 23.23 -9.06 14.91
CA ALA A 292 22.05 -9.73 15.45
C ALA A 292 21.44 -10.68 14.41
N LEU A 293 21.25 -10.20 13.18
CA LEU A 293 20.78 -10.97 12.03
C LEU A 293 21.72 -12.15 11.71
N GLN A 294 23.04 -11.91 11.63
CA GLN A 294 24.02 -12.97 11.35
C GLN A 294 24.08 -14.01 12.47
N GLY A 295 23.97 -13.56 13.73
CA GLY A 295 23.99 -14.42 14.91
C GLY A 295 22.64 -15.08 15.22
N MET A 296 21.57 -14.73 14.49
CA MET A 296 20.19 -15.14 14.74
C MET A 296 19.78 -15.00 16.22
N LYS A 297 20.20 -13.90 16.87
CA LYS A 297 19.90 -13.63 18.26
C LYS A 297 19.83 -12.13 18.54
N PRO A 298 18.99 -11.68 19.49
CA PRO A 298 18.97 -10.28 19.88
C PRO A 298 20.31 -9.84 20.50
N LEU A 299 20.70 -8.58 20.25
CA LEU A 299 21.91 -7.96 20.80
C LEU A 299 21.58 -6.61 21.43
N ARG A 300 22.17 -6.31 22.58
CA ARG A 300 22.00 -5.02 23.26
C ARG A 300 22.66 -3.90 22.45
N ARG A 301 21.97 -2.76 22.33
CA ARG A 301 22.42 -1.53 21.67
C ARG A 301 22.78 -0.46 22.70
N GLU A 302 21.81 -0.07 23.53
CA GLU A 302 21.90 1.03 24.49
C GLU A 302 21.37 0.60 25.86
N GLU A 303 21.71 1.37 26.90
CA GLU A 303 21.05 1.26 28.21
C GLU A 303 19.63 1.82 28.11
N LEU A 304 18.69 1.18 28.80
CA LEU A 304 17.28 1.53 28.78
C LEU A 304 16.93 2.40 29.99
N GLU A 305 16.07 3.40 29.75
CA GLU A 305 15.46 4.19 30.83
C GLU A 305 14.48 3.32 31.62
N GLU A 306 14.14 3.67 32.86
CA GLU A 306 13.22 2.88 33.69
C GLU A 306 11.80 2.86 33.08
N LEU A 307 11.28 1.65 32.83
CA LEU A 307 9.92 1.47 32.32
C LEU A 307 8.91 1.65 33.45
N ARG A 308 7.75 2.22 33.16
CA ARG A 308 6.67 2.29 34.15
C ARG A 308 6.13 0.91 34.49
N HIS A 309 5.87 0.67 35.77
CA HIS A 309 5.24 -0.55 36.29
C HIS A 309 4.02 -0.22 37.14
N GLY A 310 3.08 -1.16 37.21
CA GLY A 310 1.90 -1.11 38.07
C GLY A 310 1.53 -2.50 38.58
N LYS A 311 0.49 -2.59 39.42
CA LYS A 311 0.00 -3.89 39.91
C LYS A 311 -0.72 -4.70 38.83
N THR A 312 -1.32 -4.02 37.87
CA THR A 312 -1.97 -4.64 36.72
C THR A 312 -1.27 -4.21 35.44
N GLU A 313 -0.74 -5.17 34.70
CA GLU A 313 -0.16 -4.95 33.38
C GLU A 313 -1.28 -5.13 32.34
N VAL A 314 -1.45 -4.17 31.45
CA VAL A 314 -2.42 -4.21 30.36
C VAL A 314 -1.69 -4.01 29.04
N PHE A 315 -1.81 -4.94 28.11
CA PHE A 315 -1.27 -4.86 26.76
C PHE A 315 -2.45 -4.75 25.82
N PHE A 316 -2.55 -3.65 25.08
CA PHE A 316 -3.73 -3.36 24.28
C PHE A 316 -3.38 -2.89 22.89
N ASP A 317 -4.30 -3.13 21.98
CA ASP A 317 -4.18 -2.82 20.56
C ASP A 317 -5.56 -2.45 20.00
N PHE A 318 -5.58 -1.63 18.94
CA PHE A 318 -6.79 -1.16 18.29
C PHE A 318 -6.86 -1.68 16.85
N GLU A 319 -8.06 -2.11 16.44
CA GLU A 319 -8.38 -2.27 15.03
C GLU A 319 -9.30 -1.15 14.56
N GLY A 320 -8.93 -0.54 13.44
CA GLY A 320 -9.68 0.56 12.82
C GLY A 320 -10.18 0.23 11.42
N ALA A 321 -11.37 0.70 11.08
CA ALA A 321 -11.91 0.70 9.73
C ALA A 321 -12.55 2.06 9.45
N GLN A 322 -12.68 2.39 8.18
CA GLN A 322 -13.50 3.52 7.74
C GLN A 322 -14.73 2.97 7.03
N GLU A 323 -15.90 3.50 7.35
CA GLU A 323 -17.17 3.17 6.70
C GLU A 323 -17.19 3.61 5.22
N PHE A 324 -16.44 4.67 4.90
CA PHE A 324 -16.29 5.24 3.57
C PHE A 324 -14.80 5.48 3.26
N ASP A 325 -14.47 5.51 1.97
CA ASP A 325 -13.10 5.63 1.44
C ASP A 325 -12.26 6.72 2.16
N GLU A 326 -10.95 6.49 2.29
CA GLU A 326 -10.02 6.99 3.32
C GLU A 326 -10.10 8.46 3.79
N ASN A 327 -10.72 9.33 3.01
CA ASN A 327 -10.67 10.77 3.09
C ASN A 327 -11.91 11.60 3.53
N ASP A 328 -13.07 11.03 3.86
CA ASP A 328 -14.34 11.82 3.93
C ASP A 328 -14.39 12.88 5.05
N GLY A 329 -13.24 13.19 5.64
CA GLY A 329 -13.09 13.89 6.91
C GLY A 329 -13.66 13.09 8.08
N LEU A 330 -14.33 11.97 7.79
CA LEU A 330 -14.79 10.98 8.74
C LEU A 330 -13.56 10.29 9.31
N GLU A 331 -13.38 10.53 10.60
CA GLU A 331 -12.27 9.99 11.34
C GLU A 331 -12.36 8.46 11.38
N LEU A 332 -11.20 7.79 11.32
CA LEU A 332 -11.08 6.34 11.46
C LEU A 332 -11.88 5.85 12.68
N VAL A 333 -12.74 4.86 12.47
CA VAL A 333 -13.54 4.23 13.51
C VAL A 333 -12.78 3.02 14.04
N ASN A 334 -12.39 3.07 15.31
CA ASN A 334 -11.75 1.97 16.01
C ASN A 334 -12.84 1.03 16.52
N TYR A 335 -13.18 0.03 15.70
CA TYR A 335 -14.27 -0.89 15.98
C TYR A 335 -13.89 -1.97 16.98
N LEU A 336 -12.60 -2.22 17.24
CA LEU A 336 -12.15 -3.15 18.26
C LEU A 336 -11.05 -2.54 19.11
N ILE A 337 -11.26 -2.59 20.42
CA ILE A 337 -10.22 -2.41 21.44
C ILE A 337 -10.03 -3.76 22.11
N GLY A 338 -8.88 -4.39 21.92
CA GLY A 338 -8.53 -5.59 22.67
C GLY A 338 -7.53 -5.27 23.76
N ALA A 339 -7.65 -5.98 24.88
CA ALA A 339 -6.74 -5.82 26.00
C ALA A 339 -6.44 -7.16 26.66
N VAL A 340 -5.15 -7.52 26.71
CA VAL A 340 -4.64 -8.58 27.57
C VAL A 340 -4.26 -7.96 28.91
N SER A 341 -4.92 -8.37 29.99
CA SER A 341 -4.62 -7.90 31.34
C SER A 341 -4.11 -9.03 32.23
N ARG A 342 -3.17 -8.72 33.13
CA ARG A 342 -2.69 -9.64 34.16
C ARG A 342 -2.13 -8.93 35.37
N THR A 343 -2.16 -9.59 36.52
CA THR A 343 -1.25 -9.28 37.63
C THR A 343 0.06 -10.06 37.42
N PRO A 344 1.25 -9.47 37.66
CA PRO A 344 2.52 -10.17 37.48
C PRO A 344 2.56 -11.53 38.16
N GLY A 345 2.86 -12.59 37.39
CA GLY A 345 2.90 -13.98 37.87
C GLY A 345 1.56 -14.72 37.88
N GLN A 346 0.47 -14.09 37.42
CA GLN A 346 -0.82 -14.74 37.17
C GLN A 346 -1.06 -14.98 35.68
N GLU A 347 -2.07 -15.78 35.37
CA GLU A 347 -2.52 -16.02 34.00
C GLU A 347 -3.12 -14.75 33.40
N ALA A 348 -2.78 -14.46 32.14
CA ALA A 348 -3.27 -13.30 31.43
C ALA A 348 -4.62 -13.56 30.78
N GLN A 349 -5.48 -12.55 30.75
CA GLN A 349 -6.84 -12.65 30.22
C GLN A 349 -7.07 -11.60 29.15
N TYR A 350 -7.50 -12.05 27.97
CA TYR A 350 -7.91 -11.17 26.89
C TYR A 350 -9.37 -10.73 27.07
N THR A 351 -9.63 -9.45 26.83
CA THR A 351 -10.96 -8.84 26.80
C THR A 351 -11.08 -8.06 25.50
N ALA A 352 -12.15 -8.33 24.74
CA ALA A 352 -12.47 -7.62 23.51
C ALA A 352 -13.65 -6.66 23.74
N PHE A 353 -13.47 -5.40 23.35
CA PHE A 353 -14.52 -4.41 23.23
C PHE A 353 -14.74 -4.20 21.74
N PHE A 354 -15.83 -4.76 21.20
CA PHE A 354 -16.13 -4.79 19.78
C PHE A 354 -17.42 -4.01 19.47
N ALA A 355 -17.33 -3.05 18.55
CA ALA A 355 -18.46 -2.35 17.97
C ALA A 355 -19.06 -3.18 16.83
N ASP A 356 -20.34 -3.52 16.89
CA ASP A 356 -21.01 -4.29 15.84
C ASP A 356 -21.41 -3.41 14.62
N THR A 357 -21.47 -2.10 14.83
CA THR A 357 -21.65 -1.09 13.77
C THR A 357 -20.71 0.08 13.97
N PHE A 358 -20.48 0.89 12.93
CA PHE A 358 -19.62 2.06 13.01
C PHE A 358 -20.09 3.09 14.05
N GLU A 359 -21.40 3.19 14.29
CA GLU A 359 -21.99 4.14 15.24
C GLU A 359 -21.75 3.77 16.71
N GLN A 360 -21.28 2.55 16.99
CA GLN A 360 -21.09 2.06 18.36
C GLN A 360 -19.70 2.35 18.94
N GLU A 361 -18.82 3.07 18.22
CA GLU A 361 -17.46 3.40 18.70
C GLU A 361 -17.46 4.12 20.06
N ASP A 362 -18.42 5.01 20.31
CA ASP A 362 -18.57 5.75 21.58
C ASP A 362 -18.87 4.83 22.77
N GLU A 363 -19.88 3.98 22.61
CA GLU A 363 -20.26 2.99 23.62
C GLU A 363 -19.11 2.02 23.88
N ASN A 364 -18.43 1.59 22.81
CA ASN A 364 -17.30 0.68 22.88
C ASN A 364 -16.11 1.28 23.65
N LEU A 365 -15.77 2.55 23.36
CA LEU A 365 -14.76 3.31 24.08
C LEU A 365 -15.12 3.47 25.56
N THR A 366 -16.38 3.82 25.84
CA THR A 366 -16.85 4.02 27.22
C THR A 366 -16.71 2.74 28.04
N HIS A 367 -17.12 1.59 27.49
CA HIS A 367 -16.97 0.29 28.15
C HIS A 367 -15.51 -0.06 28.43
N PHE A 368 -14.59 0.20 27.48
CA PHE A 368 -13.16 0.00 27.68
C PHE A 368 -12.63 0.86 28.83
N LEU A 369 -13.01 2.14 28.88
CA LEU A 369 -12.52 3.06 29.91
C LEU A 369 -13.10 2.74 31.31
N GLU A 370 -14.36 2.34 31.40
CA GLU A 370 -14.97 1.86 32.65
C GLU A 370 -14.28 0.59 33.17
N TRP A 371 -14.01 -0.36 32.27
CA TRP A 371 -13.22 -1.55 32.58
C TRP A 371 -11.82 -1.17 33.08
N ALA A 372 -11.11 -0.28 32.38
CA ALA A 372 -9.79 0.19 32.76
C ALA A 372 -9.78 0.84 34.16
N ASN A 373 -10.82 1.61 34.50
CA ASN A 373 -10.99 2.24 35.81
C ASN A 373 -11.27 1.23 36.94
N SER A 374 -11.75 0.04 36.61
CA SER A 374 -11.99 -1.03 37.60
C SER A 374 -10.71 -1.75 38.04
N LEU A 375 -9.61 -1.58 37.29
CA LEU A 375 -8.33 -2.25 37.54
C LEU A 375 -7.54 -1.58 38.67
N GLU A 376 -6.83 -2.38 39.46
CA GLU A 376 -5.96 -1.85 40.51
C GLU A 376 -4.60 -1.43 39.94
N ASP A 377 -4.28 -0.13 40.01
CA ASP A 377 -3.00 0.48 39.59
C ASP A 377 -2.50 -0.02 38.21
N PRO A 378 -3.30 0.14 37.13
CA PRO A 378 -2.97 -0.40 35.81
C PRO A 378 -1.86 0.38 35.10
N VAL A 379 -1.09 -0.27 34.25
CA VAL A 379 -0.23 0.38 33.24
C VAL A 379 -0.55 -0.20 31.88
N PHE A 380 -0.72 0.68 30.89
CA PHE A 380 -1.20 0.33 29.56
C PHE A 380 -0.05 0.38 28.56
N TYR A 381 0.45 -0.79 28.20
CA TYR A 381 1.51 -0.98 27.22
C TYR A 381 0.93 -1.12 25.83
N HIS A 382 1.55 -0.42 24.88
CA HIS A 382 1.13 -0.45 23.49
C HIS A 382 2.34 -0.37 22.56
N TRP A 383 2.13 -0.57 21.26
CA TRP A 383 3.20 -0.60 20.28
C TRP A 383 3.14 0.63 19.36
N HIS A 384 4.03 1.60 19.61
CA HIS A 384 4.17 2.82 18.82
C HIS A 384 3.04 3.85 19.04
N HIS A 385 3.04 4.97 18.31
CA HIS A 385 2.21 6.14 18.67
C HIS A 385 0.72 6.04 18.29
N TYR A 386 0.30 4.99 17.59
CA TYR A 386 -1.03 4.92 16.97
C TYR A 386 -2.13 4.91 18.04
N GLU A 387 -2.07 3.98 19.01
CA GLU A 387 -3.10 3.81 20.04
C GLU A 387 -3.28 5.10 20.85
N LYS A 388 -2.19 5.72 21.28
CA LYS A 388 -2.24 7.01 22.01
C LYS A 388 -2.93 8.10 21.20
N THR A 389 -2.58 8.20 19.92
CA THR A 389 -3.12 9.23 19.02
C THR A 389 -4.61 9.01 18.79
N HIS A 390 -5.02 7.78 18.52
CA HIS A 390 -6.41 7.45 18.24
C HIS A 390 -7.27 7.53 19.50
N LEU A 391 -6.79 7.05 20.65
CA LEU A 391 -7.51 7.17 21.93
C LEU A 391 -7.76 8.63 22.30
N THR A 392 -6.76 9.50 22.13
CA THR A 392 -6.91 10.95 22.40
C THR A 392 -7.98 11.56 21.49
N LYS A 393 -7.95 11.25 20.19
CA LYS A 393 -8.95 11.73 19.23
C LYS A 393 -10.36 11.23 19.57
N MET A 394 -10.51 9.95 19.93
CA MET A 394 -11.82 9.40 20.29
C MET A 394 -12.39 10.07 21.55
N VAL A 395 -11.55 10.27 22.58
CA VAL A 395 -11.94 10.99 23.81
C VAL A 395 -12.41 12.41 23.50
N GLU A 396 -11.69 13.14 22.65
CA GLU A 396 -12.08 14.49 22.21
C GLU A 396 -13.36 14.49 21.37
N ARG A 397 -13.49 13.54 20.43
CA ARG A 397 -14.62 13.43 19.50
C ARG A 397 -15.93 13.15 20.23
N TYR A 398 -15.92 12.21 21.17
CA TYR A 398 -17.11 11.77 21.90
C TYR A 398 -17.35 12.54 23.20
N GLY A 399 -16.46 13.47 23.57
CA GLY A 399 -16.63 14.29 24.76
C GLY A 399 -16.63 13.49 26.06
N VAL A 400 -15.83 12.43 26.10
CA VAL A 400 -15.69 11.54 27.27
C VAL A 400 -15.18 12.33 28.47
N ASP A 401 -15.64 11.96 29.67
CA ASP A 401 -15.17 12.55 30.92
C ASP A 401 -13.62 12.46 31.02
N PRO A 402 -12.91 13.59 31.12
CA PRO A 402 -11.45 13.60 31.25
C PRO A 402 -10.94 12.79 32.43
N GLU A 403 -11.68 12.70 33.55
CA GLU A 403 -11.27 11.89 34.70
C GLU A 403 -11.29 10.39 34.37
N LEU A 404 -12.32 9.95 33.63
CA LEU A 404 -12.45 8.57 33.17
C LEU A 404 -11.31 8.19 32.21
N ALA A 405 -11.01 9.07 31.25
CA ALA A 405 -9.96 8.84 30.25
C ALA A 405 -8.53 8.94 30.83
N ALA A 406 -8.33 9.75 31.87
CA ALA A 406 -7.00 9.99 32.48
C ALA A 406 -6.35 8.70 33.00
N VAL A 407 -7.13 7.74 33.51
CA VAL A 407 -6.61 6.45 33.99
C VAL A 407 -5.79 5.72 32.92
N VAL A 408 -6.20 5.83 31.66
CA VAL A 408 -5.47 5.25 30.53
C VAL A 408 -4.45 6.25 29.99
N LEU A 409 -4.88 7.45 29.56
CA LEU A 409 -4.03 8.40 28.83
C LEU A 409 -2.77 8.85 29.61
N GLU A 410 -2.86 8.97 30.94
CA GLU A 410 -1.71 9.36 31.76
C GLU A 410 -0.77 8.19 32.09
N ARG A 411 -1.20 6.95 31.79
CA ARG A 411 -0.52 5.69 32.13
C ARG A 411 -0.24 4.79 30.93
N LEU A 412 -0.24 5.37 29.73
CA LEU A 412 0.27 4.76 28.50
C LEU A 412 1.79 4.68 28.50
N GLU A 413 2.31 3.54 28.07
CA GLU A 413 3.73 3.27 27.91
C GLU A 413 4.01 2.63 26.54
N ASP A 414 4.81 3.32 25.71
CA ASP A 414 5.14 2.85 24.36
C ASP A 414 6.36 1.91 24.43
N LEU A 415 6.14 0.63 24.11
CA LEU A 415 7.19 -0.39 24.15
C LEU A 415 8.14 -0.36 22.95
N SER A 416 7.73 0.26 21.84
CA SER A 416 8.52 0.21 20.60
C SER A 416 9.90 0.88 20.76
N PRO A 417 10.04 2.09 21.34
CA PRO A 417 11.34 2.69 21.63
C PRO A 417 12.19 1.84 22.58
N TRP A 418 11.59 1.20 23.57
CA TRP A 418 12.30 0.37 24.55
C TRP A 418 12.90 -0.87 23.89
N ALA A 419 12.11 -1.57 23.07
CA ALA A 419 12.59 -2.72 22.32
C ALA A 419 13.65 -2.29 21.29
N THR A 420 13.34 -1.32 20.43
CA THR A 420 14.14 -1.00 19.24
C THR A 420 15.36 -0.13 19.53
N LYS A 421 15.38 0.69 20.57
CA LYS A 421 16.60 1.40 20.99
C LYS A 421 17.49 0.54 21.88
N GLY A 422 16.89 -0.27 22.74
CA GLY A 422 17.61 -1.15 23.65
C GLY A 422 18.28 -2.33 22.96
N TYR A 423 17.63 -2.87 21.91
CA TYR A 423 18.07 -4.11 21.28
C TYR A 423 18.01 -4.04 19.74
N ALA A 424 18.93 -4.76 19.11
CA ALA A 424 18.81 -5.19 17.74
C ALA A 424 18.25 -6.61 17.72
N PHE A 425 17.15 -6.83 17.01
CA PHE A 425 16.55 -8.15 16.84
C PHE A 425 17.03 -8.81 15.54
N PRO A 426 17.06 -10.15 15.47
CA PRO A 426 17.33 -10.89 14.24
C PRO A 426 16.10 -10.87 13.31
N ALA A 427 15.67 -9.67 12.93
CA ALA A 427 14.51 -9.40 12.09
C ALA A 427 14.84 -8.32 11.07
N TYR A 428 14.26 -8.42 9.87
CA TYR A 428 14.46 -7.47 8.77
C TYR A 428 13.62 -6.19 8.91
N GLY A 429 12.91 -6.04 10.03
CA GLY A 429 12.08 -4.88 10.35
C GLY A 429 11.94 -4.70 11.86
N GLU A 430 11.55 -3.50 12.27
CA GLU A 430 11.40 -3.09 13.67
C GLU A 430 9.92 -3.02 14.12
N GLY A 431 8.99 -3.62 13.37
CA GLY A 431 7.59 -3.72 13.75
C GLY A 431 7.28 -4.88 14.69
N LEU A 432 6.14 -4.82 15.39
CA LEU A 432 5.66 -5.81 16.36
C LEU A 432 5.78 -7.25 15.83
N LYS A 433 5.15 -7.53 14.67
CA LYS A 433 5.15 -8.87 14.06
C LYS A 433 6.54 -9.41 13.74
N ALA A 434 7.44 -8.55 13.23
CA ALA A 434 8.80 -8.95 12.89
C ALA A 434 9.61 -9.29 14.15
N ILE A 435 9.52 -8.44 15.18
CA ILE A 435 10.26 -8.63 16.44
C ILE A 435 9.72 -9.82 17.21
N ALA A 436 8.40 -9.94 17.44
CA ALA A 436 7.87 -11.03 18.24
C ALA A 436 8.12 -12.40 17.58
N LYS A 437 8.01 -12.51 16.24
CA LYS A 437 8.39 -13.74 15.51
C LYS A 437 9.87 -14.09 15.73
N SER A 438 10.75 -13.10 15.71
CA SER A 438 12.19 -13.30 15.98
C SER A 438 12.47 -13.79 17.41
N LEU A 439 11.55 -13.51 18.34
CA LEU A 439 11.55 -13.98 19.73
C LEU A 439 10.72 -15.26 19.95
N GLY A 440 10.27 -15.91 18.87
CA GLY A 440 9.57 -17.19 18.91
C GLY A 440 8.07 -17.12 19.16
N PHE A 441 7.46 -15.93 19.17
CA PHE A 441 6.00 -15.79 19.19
C PHE A 441 5.40 -16.28 17.87
N LYS A 442 4.22 -16.91 17.95
CA LYS A 442 3.50 -17.45 16.79
C LYS A 442 2.06 -16.97 16.84
N TRP A 443 1.66 -16.25 15.80
CA TRP A 443 0.25 -15.92 15.59
C TRP A 443 -0.53 -17.20 15.30
N GLN A 444 -1.76 -17.25 15.78
CA GLN A 444 -2.74 -18.26 15.45
C GLN A 444 -3.17 -18.15 13.99
N GLN A 445 -3.22 -16.91 13.48
CA GLN A 445 -3.60 -16.58 12.10
C GLN A 445 -2.47 -15.84 11.38
N ASP A 446 -1.74 -16.54 10.51
CA ASP A 446 -0.64 -15.95 9.75
C ASP A 446 -1.11 -15.23 8.46
N ASP A 447 -2.36 -15.44 8.04
CA ASP A 447 -2.98 -14.91 6.81
C ASP A 447 -3.68 -13.56 6.99
N VAL A 448 -4.00 -13.15 8.23
CA VAL A 448 -4.64 -11.86 8.52
C VAL A 448 -3.59 -10.77 8.76
N SER A 449 -3.86 -9.58 8.24
CA SER A 449 -3.12 -8.33 8.45
C SER A 449 -4.09 -7.23 8.88
N GLY A 450 -3.60 -6.12 9.46
CA GLY A 450 -4.47 -5.00 9.85
C GLY A 450 -5.28 -4.36 8.69
N VAL A 451 -4.86 -4.50 7.43
CA VAL A 451 -5.70 -4.09 6.29
C VAL A 451 -6.72 -5.19 5.93
N GLY A 452 -6.36 -6.45 6.17
CA GLY A 452 -7.30 -7.57 6.10
C GLY A 452 -8.42 -7.47 7.15
N SER A 453 -8.11 -7.04 8.38
CA SER A 453 -9.10 -6.87 9.46
C SER A 453 -10.16 -5.82 9.10
N MET A 454 -9.77 -4.70 8.49
CA MET A 454 -10.71 -3.69 7.95
C MET A 454 -11.68 -4.28 6.91
N GLY A 455 -11.17 -5.05 5.95
CA GLY A 455 -12.01 -5.70 4.92
C GLY A 455 -12.95 -6.76 5.51
N LEU A 456 -12.50 -7.49 6.54
CA LEU A 456 -13.32 -8.43 7.29
C LEU A 456 -14.43 -7.71 8.07
N TYR A 457 -14.12 -6.55 8.67
CA TYR A 457 -15.09 -5.77 9.44
C TYR A 457 -16.18 -5.19 8.55
N LEU A 458 -15.81 -4.62 7.40
CA LEU A 458 -16.77 -4.14 6.41
C LEU A 458 -17.73 -5.24 5.95
N ARG A 459 -17.20 -6.44 5.66
CA ARG A 459 -18.01 -7.60 5.31
C ARG A 459 -18.97 -7.99 6.44
N TYR A 460 -18.50 -7.95 7.69
CA TYR A 460 -19.34 -8.20 8.86
C TYR A 460 -20.49 -7.19 8.97
N VAL A 461 -20.20 -5.89 8.86
CA VAL A 461 -21.22 -4.83 8.90
C VAL A 461 -22.21 -4.95 7.73
N GLU A 462 -21.73 -5.16 6.50
CA GLU A 462 -22.56 -5.35 5.30
C GLU A 462 -23.48 -6.58 5.40
N SER A 463 -23.05 -7.62 6.12
CA SER A 463 -23.89 -8.79 6.42
C SER A 463 -24.98 -8.53 7.46
N GLY A 464 -25.08 -7.30 7.99
CA GLY A 464 -25.96 -6.95 9.10
C GLY A 464 -25.55 -7.61 10.42
N GLY A 465 -24.25 -7.82 10.62
CA GLY A 465 -23.70 -8.45 11.82
C GLY A 465 -23.91 -9.96 11.90
N THR A 466 -23.95 -10.67 10.77
CA THR A 466 -24.19 -12.12 10.74
C THR A 466 -22.98 -12.95 10.29
N ASP A 467 -21.93 -12.33 9.75
CA ASP A 467 -20.68 -13.00 9.37
C ASP A 467 -19.74 -13.20 10.59
N GLU A 468 -20.14 -14.09 11.48
CA GLU A 468 -19.37 -14.45 12.69
C GLU A 468 -17.94 -14.93 12.39
N VAL A 469 -17.71 -15.50 11.20
CA VAL A 469 -16.37 -15.97 10.80
C VAL A 469 -15.42 -14.79 10.64
N SER A 470 -15.87 -13.70 10.00
CA SER A 470 -15.07 -12.49 9.86
C SER A 470 -14.82 -11.83 11.23
N LYS A 471 -15.85 -11.78 12.10
CA LYS A 471 -15.72 -11.25 13.46
C LYS A 471 -14.72 -12.04 14.32
N GLU A 472 -14.81 -13.37 14.32
CA GLU A 472 -13.89 -14.23 15.07
C GLU A 472 -12.44 -14.08 14.57
N LYS A 473 -12.22 -13.99 13.26
CA LYS A 473 -10.89 -13.74 12.69
C LYS A 473 -10.28 -12.42 13.18
N ILE A 474 -11.06 -11.35 13.16
CA ILE A 474 -10.63 -10.03 13.64
C ILE A 474 -10.22 -10.09 15.12
N ILE A 475 -11.07 -10.69 15.96
CA ILE A 475 -10.84 -10.80 17.40
C ILE A 475 -9.56 -11.60 17.68
N VAL A 476 -9.37 -12.75 17.02
CA VAL A 476 -8.17 -13.57 17.19
C VAL A 476 -6.90 -12.85 16.72
N TYR A 477 -6.98 -12.10 15.61
CA TYR A 477 -5.84 -11.32 15.12
C TYR A 477 -5.40 -10.26 16.14
N ASN A 478 -6.35 -9.50 16.68
CA ASN A 478 -6.07 -8.47 17.67
C ASN A 478 -5.65 -9.06 19.04
N GLU A 479 -6.22 -10.21 19.44
CA GLU A 479 -5.76 -10.98 20.59
C GLU A 479 -4.29 -11.35 20.47
N ASP A 480 -3.87 -11.88 19.31
CA ASP A 480 -2.48 -12.23 19.04
C ASP A 480 -1.56 -11.00 19.11
N ASP A 481 -1.98 -9.82 18.61
CA ASP A 481 -1.19 -8.59 18.66
C ASP A 481 -1.02 -8.08 20.11
N CYS A 482 -2.06 -8.18 20.95
CA CYS A 482 -1.97 -7.90 22.38
C CYS A 482 -0.99 -8.87 23.08
N PHE A 483 -1.09 -10.17 22.81
CA PHE A 483 -0.19 -11.18 23.37
C PHE A 483 1.25 -11.07 22.84
N ALA A 484 1.44 -10.67 21.58
CA ALA A 484 2.75 -10.42 21.02
C ALA A 484 3.43 -9.24 21.72
N THR A 485 2.67 -8.19 22.03
CA THR A 485 3.14 -7.02 22.79
C THR A 485 3.57 -7.44 24.20
N MET A 486 2.76 -8.26 24.89
CA MET A 486 3.12 -8.87 26.18
C MET A 486 4.38 -9.74 26.09
N HIS A 487 4.50 -10.54 25.03
CA HIS A 487 5.65 -11.43 24.82
C HIS A 487 6.96 -10.65 24.65
N ILE A 488 6.93 -9.54 23.91
CA ILE A 488 8.10 -8.66 23.79
C ILE A 488 8.42 -8.03 25.15
N TYR A 489 7.41 -7.50 25.85
CA TYR A 489 7.60 -6.95 27.20
C TYR A 489 8.30 -7.94 28.13
N ASP A 490 7.80 -9.17 28.21
CA ASP A 490 8.36 -10.23 29.06
C ASP A 490 9.79 -10.56 28.70
N TRP A 491 10.07 -10.68 27.40
CA TRP A 491 11.42 -10.94 26.92
C TRP A 491 12.38 -9.83 27.34
N VAL A 492 11.97 -8.57 27.16
CA VAL A 492 12.77 -7.40 27.48
C VAL A 492 12.99 -7.28 28.99
N MET A 493 11.95 -7.44 29.82
CA MET A 493 12.06 -7.44 31.28
C MET A 493 12.97 -8.57 31.80
N ALA A 494 13.04 -9.69 31.11
CA ALA A 494 13.95 -10.78 31.45
C ALA A 494 15.43 -10.46 31.14
N GLN A 495 15.72 -9.50 30.25
CA GLN A 495 17.10 -9.09 29.93
C GLN A 495 17.67 -8.08 30.93
N GLU A 496 16.82 -7.33 31.63
CA GLU A 496 17.21 -6.29 32.58
C GLU A 496 17.38 -6.82 34.02
N ARG A 497 17.17 -8.13 34.23
CA ARG A 497 17.44 -8.84 35.49
C ARG A 497 18.83 -9.45 35.48
#